data_AF-A0A3N7D0Q9-F1
#
_entry.id   AF-A0A3N7D0Q9-F1
#
_cell.length_a   1.000
_cell.length_b   1.000
_cell.length_c   1.000
_cell.angle_alpha   90.00
_cell.angle_beta   90.00
_cell.angle_gamma   90.00
#
_symmetry.space_group_name_H-M   'P 1'
#
loop_
_entity.id
_entity.type
_entity.pdbx_description
1 polymer ?
#
loop_
_entity_poly.entity_id
_entity_poly.type
_entity_poly.pdbx_seq_one_letter_code
_entity_poly.pdbx_strand_id
1 'polypeptide(L)'
;MKQQHSHPEEFEILVTIDGTDTRIMVKPDETSDGAPYFICDLSGNTITQLREENDGNWEQLWGKLDHHTVTLIGKAIKYKLTI
;
A
#
# COMPACT_ATOMS: atom_id res chain seq x y z
N MET A 1 18.54 -19.28 13.02
CA MET A 1 17.28 -19.37 12.24
C MET A 1 16.70 -17.96 12.26
N LYS A 2 16.55 -17.33 11.08
CA LYS A 2 16.38 -15.88 10.97
C LYS A 2 15.07 -15.43 11.61
N GLN A 3 15.15 -14.30 12.31
CA GLN A 3 14.15 -13.76 13.22
C GLN A 3 12.79 -13.59 12.54
N GLN A 4 11.74 -14.14 13.16
CA GLN A 4 10.36 -13.68 12.99
C GLN A 4 10.27 -12.27 13.58
N HIS A 5 10.60 -11.27 12.79
CA HIS A 5 10.09 -9.93 13.06
C HIS A 5 8.64 -9.93 12.60
N SER A 6 7.72 -9.71 13.54
CA SER A 6 6.30 -9.41 13.29
C SER A 6 6.19 -8.15 12.44
N HIS A 7 6.42 -8.27 11.15
CA HIS A 7 6.00 -7.25 10.21
C HIS A 7 4.47 -7.36 10.15
N PRO A 8 3.75 -6.23 10.12
CA PRO A 8 2.30 -6.25 9.90
C PRO A 8 2.00 -7.16 8.70
N GLU A 9 1.06 -8.10 8.87
CA GLU A 9 0.83 -9.16 7.89
C GLU A 9 0.53 -8.54 6.52
N GLU A 10 1.29 -8.94 5.49
CA GLU A 10 0.99 -8.52 4.12
C GLU A 10 -0.42 -8.98 3.73
N PHE A 11 -1.18 -8.11 3.08
CA PHE A 11 -2.57 -8.38 2.73
C PHE A 11 -2.87 -8.00 1.29
N GLU A 12 -3.82 -8.72 0.69
CA GLU A 12 -4.29 -8.43 -0.65
C GLU A 12 -5.47 -7.45 -0.61
N ILE A 13 -5.43 -6.44 -1.47
CA ILE A 13 -6.54 -5.55 -1.76
C ILE A 13 -7.00 -5.75 -3.20
N LEU A 14 -8.31 -5.61 -3.42
CA LEU A 14 -8.90 -5.55 -4.74
C LEU A 14 -9.22 -4.10 -5.06
N VAL A 15 -8.62 -3.56 -6.11
CA VAL A 15 -8.87 -2.19 -6.57
C VAL A 15 -9.15 -2.18 -8.07
N THR A 16 -10.12 -1.39 -8.49
CA THR A 16 -10.42 -1.25 -9.92
C THR A 16 -9.54 -0.14 -10.50
N ILE A 17 -8.55 -0.53 -11.32
CA ILE A 17 -7.63 0.39 -12.01
C ILE A 17 -7.98 0.33 -13.50
N ASP A 18 -8.24 1.49 -14.11
CA ASP A 18 -8.61 1.59 -15.53
C ASP A 18 -9.83 0.70 -15.91
N GLY A 19 -10.76 0.51 -14.98
CA GLY A 19 -11.94 -0.36 -15.18
C GLY A 19 -11.67 -1.87 -15.01
N THR A 20 -10.45 -2.26 -14.62
CA THR A 20 -10.09 -3.66 -14.38
C THR A 20 -9.83 -3.91 -12.89
N ASP A 21 -10.51 -4.91 -12.33
CA ASP A 21 -10.27 -5.36 -10.96
C ASP A 21 -8.87 -5.97 -10.83
N THR A 22 -8.02 -5.25 -10.14
CA THR A 22 -6.61 -5.54 -9.98
C THR A 22 -6.35 -5.93 -8.53
N ARG A 23 -5.73 -7.10 -8.33
CA ARG A 23 -5.30 -7.57 -7.02
C ARG A 23 -3.91 -7.05 -6.73
N ILE A 24 -3.78 -6.23 -5.69
CA ILE A 24 -2.51 -5.68 -5.25
C ILE A 24 -2.20 -6.27 -3.89
N MET A 25 -0.98 -6.80 -3.78
CA MET A 25 -0.43 -7.25 -2.51
C MET A 25 0.21 -6.06 -1.81
N VAL A 26 -0.31 -5.71 -0.64
CA VAL A 26 0.15 -4.58 0.15
C VAL A 26 0.98 -5.10 1.30
N LYS A 27 2.21 -4.56 1.41
CA LYS A 27 3.14 -4.86 2.49
C LYS A 27 3.33 -3.59 3.32
N PRO A 28 2.69 -3.49 4.49
CA PRO A 28 2.96 -2.42 5.44
C PRO A 28 4.40 -2.53 5.95
N ASP A 29 5.11 -1.40 5.97
CA ASP A 29 6.50 -1.28 6.39
C ASP A 29 6.70 0.08 7.09
N GLU A 30 7.85 0.28 7.72
CA GLU A 30 8.13 1.46 8.53
C GLU A 30 9.49 2.03 8.15
N THR A 31 9.55 3.34 7.87
CA THR A 31 10.84 3.97 7.64
C THR A 31 11.66 3.98 8.93
N SER A 32 12.98 4.14 8.84
CA SER A 32 13.83 4.19 10.04
C SER A 32 13.50 5.35 11.00
N ASP A 33 12.72 6.33 10.55
CA ASP A 33 12.23 7.47 11.34
C ASP A 33 10.87 7.18 12.01
N GLY A 34 10.31 5.97 11.85
CA GLY A 34 9.03 5.57 12.42
C GLY A 34 7.82 5.94 11.57
N ALA A 35 8.00 6.32 10.30
CA ALA A 35 6.87 6.66 9.43
C ALA A 35 6.33 5.41 8.70
N PRO A 36 5.04 5.05 8.88
CA PRO A 36 4.46 3.89 8.20
C PRO A 36 4.28 4.19 6.71
N TYR A 37 4.63 3.22 5.87
CA TYR A 37 4.39 3.25 4.44
C TYR A 37 3.97 1.85 3.96
N PHE A 38 3.41 1.80 2.75
CA PHE A 38 2.77 0.62 2.21
C PHE A 38 3.34 0.34 0.82
N ILE A 39 4.00 -0.80 0.71
CA ILE A 39 4.57 -1.27 -0.54
C ILE A 39 3.47 -2.02 -1.29
N CYS A 40 3.12 -1.55 -2.48
CA CYS A 40 2.11 -2.16 -3.32
C CYS A 40 2.78 -2.96 -4.42
N ASP A 41 2.54 -4.26 -4.39
CA ASP A 41 3.09 -5.24 -5.29
C ASP A 41 2.00 -5.84 -6.17
N LEU A 42 2.26 -5.91 -7.47
CA LEU A 42 1.36 -6.48 -8.45
C LEU A 42 2.06 -7.66 -9.13
N SER A 43 1.54 -8.86 -8.89
CA SER A 43 2.08 -10.11 -9.47
C SER A 43 3.57 -10.35 -9.20
N GLY A 44 4.08 -9.96 -8.02
CA GLY A 44 5.48 -10.11 -7.63
C GLY A 44 6.37 -8.93 -8.05
N ASN A 45 5.79 -7.89 -8.65
CA ASN A 45 6.50 -6.66 -9.00
C ASN A 45 5.96 -5.48 -8.21
N THR A 46 6.84 -4.81 -7.48
CA THR A 46 6.48 -3.58 -6.77
C THR A 46 6.16 -2.49 -7.78
N ILE A 47 4.90 -2.06 -7.80
CA ILE A 47 4.40 -1.03 -8.73
C ILE A 47 4.45 0.36 -8.12
N THR A 48 4.28 0.46 -6.80
CA THR A 48 4.25 1.73 -6.09
C THR A 48 4.54 1.55 -4.61
N GLN A 49 4.89 2.66 -3.97
CA GLN A 49 4.90 2.79 -2.52
C GLN A 49 4.00 3.95 -2.12
N LEU A 50 3.16 3.74 -1.12
CA LEU A 50 2.15 4.69 -0.67
C LEU A 50 2.38 5.03 0.80
N ARG A 51 2.11 6.28 1.17
CA ARG A 51 2.15 6.74 2.55
C ARG A 51 0.86 7.48 2.86
N GLU A 52 0.31 7.23 4.04
CA GLU A 52 -0.76 8.07 4.59
C GLU A 52 -0.12 9.30 5.23
N GLU A 53 -0.53 10.47 4.76
CA GLU A 53 -0.16 11.75 5.35
C GLU A 53 -1.07 12.08 6.54
N ASN A 54 -0.62 13.02 7.37
CA ASN A 54 -1.32 13.39 8.60
C ASN A 54 -2.74 13.96 8.37
N ASP A 55 -3.02 14.46 7.17
CA ASP A 55 -4.34 14.94 6.73
C ASP A 55 -5.31 13.79 6.33
N GLY A 56 -4.81 12.54 6.32
CA GLY A 56 -5.54 11.37 5.82
C GLY A 56 -5.52 11.22 4.30
N ASN A 57 -4.77 12.09 3.61
CA ASN A 57 -4.46 11.93 2.19
C ASN A 57 -3.39 10.86 1.98
N TRP A 58 -3.41 10.25 0.80
CA TRP A 58 -2.44 9.25 0.42
C TRP A 58 -1.50 9.82 -0.62
N GLU A 59 -0.20 9.71 -0.36
CA GLU A 59 0.84 10.14 -1.27
C GLU A 59 1.65 8.97 -1.79
N GLN A 60 2.08 9.09 -3.05
CA GLN A 60 2.96 8.13 -3.68
C GLN A 60 4.41 8.50 -3.43
N LEU A 61 5.13 7.62 -2.73
CA LEU A 61 6.57 7.78 -2.50
C LEU A 61 7.38 7.39 -3.74
N TRP A 62 6.92 6.40 -4.48
CA TRP A 62 7.62 5.87 -5.65
C TRP A 62 6.65 5.23 -6.65
N GLY A 63 6.96 5.33 -7.95
CA GLY A 63 6.19 4.75 -9.06
C GLY A 63 5.60 5.82 -9.99
N LYS A 64 4.66 5.42 -10.85
CA LYS A 64 3.99 6.31 -11.83
C LYS A 64 2.48 6.08 -11.85
N LEU A 65 1.84 6.09 -10.68
CA LEU A 65 0.39 5.95 -10.61
C LEU A 65 -0.25 7.33 -10.61
N ASP A 66 -1.41 7.44 -11.26
CA ASP A 66 -2.20 8.66 -11.20
C ASP A 66 -2.74 8.90 -9.79
N HIS A 67 -2.92 10.17 -9.42
CA HIS A 67 -3.45 10.57 -8.11
C HIS A 67 -4.78 9.88 -7.76
N HIS A 68 -5.62 9.61 -8.76
CA HIS A 68 -6.86 8.87 -8.57
C HIS A 68 -6.61 7.43 -8.10
N THR A 69 -5.70 6.72 -8.78
CA THR A 69 -5.30 5.35 -8.42
C THR A 69 -4.64 5.31 -7.04
N VAL A 70 -3.73 6.24 -6.75
CA VAL A 70 -3.10 6.42 -5.43
C VAL A 70 -4.17 6.54 -4.34
N THR A 71 -5.16 7.40 -4.55
CA THR A 71 -6.26 7.61 -3.59
C THR A 71 -7.13 6.36 -3.42
N LEU A 72 -7.43 5.63 -4.50
CA LEU A 72 -8.22 4.40 -4.46
C LEU A 72 -7.51 3.30 -3.66
N ILE A 73 -6.22 3.09 -3.95
CA ILE A 73 -5.39 2.11 -3.25
C ILE A 73 -5.31 2.47 -1.76
N GLY A 74 -5.00 3.73 -1.46
CA GLY A 74 -4.93 4.21 -0.08
C GLY A 74 -6.21 4.00 0.71
N LYS A 75 -7.38 4.31 0.11
CA LYS A 75 -8.67 4.04 0.74
C LYS A 75 -8.91 2.55 0.97
N ALA A 76 -8.56 1.68 0.02
CA ALA A 76 -8.70 0.24 0.15
C ALA A 76 -7.80 -0.32 1.27
N ILE A 77 -6.57 0.19 1.39
CA ILE A 77 -5.64 -0.12 2.49
C ILE A 77 -6.26 0.29 3.82
N LYS A 78 -6.68 1.55 3.96
CA LYS A 78 -7.28 2.07 5.20
C LYS A 78 -8.51 1.28 5.62
N TYR A 79 -9.37 0.93 4.65
CA TYR A 79 -10.56 0.13 4.89
C TYR A 79 -10.21 -1.27 5.42
N LYS A 80 -9.17 -1.91 4.86
CA LYS A 80 -8.67 -3.21 5.34
C LYS A 80 -8.04 -3.17 6.73
N LEU A 81 -7.40 -2.06 7.09
CA LEU A 81 -6.78 -1.89 8.42
C LEU A 81 -7.79 -1.51 9.51
N THR A 82 -8.96 -0.97 9.13
CA THR A 82 -9.99 -0.51 10.07
C THR A 82 -11.01 -1.61 10.43
N ILE A 83 -11.11 -2.67 9.62
CA ILE A 83 -12.02 -3.82 9.81
C ILE A 83 -11.28 -4.97 10.50
#